data_AF-A0A947VDN2-F1
#
_entry.id   AF-A0A947VDN2-F1
#
_cell.length_a   1.000
_cell.length_b   1.000
_cell.length_c   1.000
_cell.angle_alpha   90.00
_cell.angle_beta   90.00
_cell.angle_gamma   90.00
#
_symmetry.space_group_name_H-M   'P 1'
#
loop_
_entity.id
_entity.type
_entity.pdbx_description
1 polymer ?
#
loop_
_entity_poly.entity_id
_entity_poly.type
_entity_poly.pdbx_seq_one_letter_code
_entity_poly.pdbx_strand_id
1 'polypeptide(L)' 'MNNYTQISQEERAIIADLWRRGKSYYYIAKWLKRKYDTIKDEVERNGEINKFDKIVYSSKKAQKVYLERRRES' A
#
# COMPACT_ATOMS: atom_id res chain seq x y z
N MET A 1 14.01 12.09 14.62
CA MET A 1 12.79 12.35 13.84
C MET A 1 12.55 11.12 12.96
N ASN A 2 11.63 10.25 13.37
CA ASN A 2 11.51 8.89 12.82
C ASN A 2 10.85 8.90 11.43
N ASN A 3 11.65 8.69 10.38
CA ASN A 3 11.22 8.51 8.99
C ASN A 3 10.48 7.16 8.74
N TYR A 4 9.80 6.61 9.75
CA TYR A 4 9.08 5.33 9.69
C TYR A 4 7.61 5.48 9.25
N THR A 5 7.13 6.68 8.92
CA THR A 5 5.71 6.91 8.61
C THR A 5 5.33 6.65 7.15
N GLN A 6 6.28 6.72 6.22
CA GLN A 6 6.00 6.50 4.79
C GLN A 6 6.50 5.12 4.33
N ILE A 7 5.61 4.39 3.65
CA ILE A 7 5.97 3.18 2.91
C ILE A 7 6.70 3.60 1.63
N SER A 8 7.92 3.11 1.46
CA SER A 8 8.77 3.39 0.30
C SER A 8 8.20 2.76 -0.98
N GLN A 9 8.68 3.20 -2.14
CA GLN A 9 8.24 2.64 -3.42
C GLN A 9 8.60 1.15 -3.56
N GLU A 10 9.75 0.73 -3.03
CA GLU A 10 10.18 -0.67 -2.98
C GLU A 10 9.27 -1.51 -2.08
N GLU A 11 8.95 -0.99 -0.88
CA GLU A 11 8.02 -1.66 0.03
C GLU A 11 6.64 -1.80 -0.61
N ARG A 12 6.16 -0.80 -1.35
CA ARG A 12 4.89 -0.89 -2.11
C ARG A 12 4.92 -1.99 -3.17
N ALA A 13 6.04 -2.15 -3.88
CA ALA A 13 6.19 -3.22 -4.86
C ALA A 13 6.13 -4.61 -4.18
N ILE A 14 6.77 -4.75 -3.02
CA ILE A 14 6.76 -5.98 -2.23
C ILE A 14 5.35 -6.27 -1.69
N ILE A 15 4.66 -5.26 -1.13
CA ILE A 15 3.26 -5.37 -0.67
C ILE A 15 2.38 -5.86 -1.82
N ALA A 16 2.50 -5.24 -3.00
CA ALA A 16 1.72 -5.60 -4.18
C ALA A 16 1.98 -7.03 -4.66
N ASP A 17 3.23 -7.50 -4.65
CA ASP A 17 3.58 -8.87 -5.03
C ASP A 17 3.06 -9.90 -4.02
N LEU A 18 3.33 -9.68 -2.73
CA LEU A 18 2.86 -10.58 -1.67
C LEU A 18 1.33 -10.63 -1.58
N TRP A 19 0.66 -9.49 -1.75
CA TRP A 19 -0.80 -9.42 -1.77
C TRP A 19 -1.38 -10.17 -2.98
N ARG A 20 -0.81 -10.00 -4.18
CA ARG A 20 -1.21 -10.76 -5.39
C ARG A 20 -1.03 -12.27 -5.23
N ARG A 21 -0.08 -12.71 -4.39
CA ARG A 21 0.12 -14.12 -4.01
C ARG A 21 -0.82 -14.59 -2.89
N GLY A 22 -1.79 -13.77 -2.48
CA GLY A 22 -2.79 -14.10 -1.47
C GLY A 22 -2.26 -14.11 -0.03
N LYS A 23 -1.14 -13.43 0.26
CA LYS A 23 -0.62 -13.33 1.63
C LYS A 23 -1.46 -12.38 2.47
N SER A 24 -1.66 -12.70 3.75
CA SER A 24 -2.43 -11.86 4.67
C SER A 24 -1.69 -10.58 5.05
N TYR A 25 -2.42 -9.54 5.48
CA TYR A 25 -1.83 -8.29 5.98
C TYR A 25 -0.84 -8.53 7.12
N TYR A 26 -1.14 -9.46 8.03
CA TYR A 26 -0.25 -9.81 9.13
C TYR A 26 1.07 -10.41 8.65
N TYR A 27 1.02 -11.28 7.65
CA TYR A 27 2.23 -11.86 7.04
C TYR A 27 3.11 -10.77 6.41
N ILE A 28 2.50 -9.88 5.63
CA ILE A 28 3.20 -8.80 4.94
C ILE A 28 3.82 -7.82 5.95
N ALA A 29 3.07 -7.46 6.99
CA ALA A 29 3.53 -6.61 8.09
C ALA A 29 4.75 -7.21 8.81
N LYS A 30 4.71 -8.51 9.13
CA LYS A 30 5.83 -9.23 9.73
C LYS A 30 7.05 -9.27 8.81
N TRP A 31 6.83 -9.49 7.51
CA TRP A 31 7.90 -9.55 6.51
C TRP A 31 8.63 -8.21 6.37
N LEU A 32 7.88 -7.12 6.31
CA LEU A 32 8.42 -5.76 6.15
C LEU A 32 8.79 -5.07 7.47
N LYS A 33 8.58 -5.75 8.61
CA LYS A 33 8.71 -5.16 9.96
C LYS A 33 7.92 -3.86 10.11
N ARG A 34 6.72 -3.82 9.53
CA ARG A 34 5.77 -2.69 9.60
C ARG A 34 4.59 -3.03 10.50
N LYS A 35 3.85 -2.00 10.93
CA LYS A 35 2.60 -2.20 11.68
C LYS A 35 1.53 -2.77 10.76
N TYR A 36 0.67 -3.63 11.31
CA TYR A 36 -0.46 -4.21 10.60
C TYR A 36 -1.34 -3.13 9.95
N ASP A 37 -1.73 -2.11 10.72
CA ASP A 37 -2.61 -1.04 10.24
C ASP A 37 -1.99 -0.29 9.05
N THR A 38 -0.68 -0.07 9.06
CA THR A 38 0.01 0.60 7.94
C THR A 38 -0.11 -0.21 6.64
N ILE A 39 0.01 -1.53 6.70
CA ILE A 39 -0.15 -2.41 5.54
C ILE A 39 -1.60 -2.48 5.10
N LYS A 40 -2.53 -2.63 6.05
CA LYS A 40 -3.97 -2.66 5.77
C LYS A 40 -4.40 -1.39 5.04
N ASP A 41 -4.09 -0.23 5.60
CA ASP A 41 -4.42 1.06 5.01
C ASP A 41 -3.79 1.24 3.63
N GLU A 42 -2.55 0.77 3.44
CA GLU A 42 -1.86 0.87 2.17
C GLU A 42 -2.51 0.00 1.08
N VAL A 43 -2.92 -1.23 1.44
CA VAL A 43 -3.63 -2.13 0.53
C VAL A 43 -5.05 -1.64 0.25
N GLU A 44 -5.78 -1.11 1.24
CA GLU A 44 -7.12 -0.56 1.03
C GLU A 44 -7.10 0.73 0.20
N ARG A 45 -6.07 1.58 0.36
CA ARG A 45 -5.93 2.81 -0.43
C ARG A 45 -5.56 2.55 -1.90
N ASN A 46 -4.80 1.50 -2.19
CA ASN A 46 -4.24 1.25 -3.53
C ASN A 46 -4.79 -0.02 -4.20
N GLY A 47 -5.51 -0.86 -3.46
CA GLY A 47 -6.25 -2.00 -4.00
C GLY A 47 -7.50 -1.50 -4.70
N GLU A 48 -7.50 -1.53 -6.03
CA GLU A 48 -8.68 -1.31 -6.84
C GLU A 48 -9.32 -2.66 -7.17
N ILE A 49 -10.65 -2.76 -7.13
CA ILE A 49 -11.33 -3.96 -7.64
C ILE A 49 -11.39 -3.84 -9.17
N ASN A 50 -10.82 -4.80 -9.89
CA ASN A 50 -10.91 -4.84 -11.35
C ASN A 50 -12.26 -5.39 -11.82
N LYS A 51 -12.51 -5.35 -13.14
CA LYS A 51 -13.76 -5.82 -13.78
C LYS A 51 -14.11 -7.31 -13.56
N PHE A 52 -13.24 -8.08 -12.91
CA PHE A 52 -13.44 -9.49 -12.57
C PHE A 52 -13.56 -9.70 -11.06
N ASP A 53 -13.90 -8.63 -10.32
CA ASP A 53 -13.98 -8.59 -8.86
C ASP A 53 -12.67 -8.97 -8.14
N LYS A 54 -11.52 -8.88 -8.82
CA LYS A 54 -10.21 -9.13 -8.22
C LYS A 54 -9.58 -7.84 -7.78
N ILE A 55 -9.04 -7.81 -6.57
CA ILE A 55 -8.25 -6.68 -6.07
C ILE A 55 -6.93 -6.60 -6.85
N VAL A 56 -6.76 -5.55 -7.64
CA VAL A 56 -5.56 -5.15 -8.37
C VAL A 56 -4.91 -3.99 -7.65
N TYR A 57 -3.65 -4.15 -7.27
CA TYR A 57 -2.90 -3.11 -6.57
C TYR A 57 -2.29 -2.11 -7.57
N SER A 58 -2.72 -0.85 -7.48
CA SER A 58 -2.29 0.27 -8.32
C SER A 58 -1.72 1.37 -7.43
N SER A 59 -0.39 1.57 -7.44
CA SER A 59 0.29 2.59 -6.63
C SER A 59 -0.07 4.04 -7.00
N LYS A 60 -0.86 4.24 -8.06
CA LYS A 60 -1.19 5.57 -8.59
C LYS A 60 -2.12 6.35 -7.68
N LYS A 61 -2.97 5.68 -6.88
CA LYS A 61 -4.01 6.35 -6.08
C LYS A 61 -3.43 7.12 -4.89
N ALA A 62 -2.53 6.50 -4.12
CA ALA A 62 -1.85 7.19 -3.03
C ALA A 62 -0.93 8.32 -3.52
N GLN A 63 -0.24 8.13 -4.65
CA GLN A 63 0.59 9.18 -5.25
C GLN A 63 -0.26 10.36 -5.72
N LYS A 64 -1.42 10.10 -6.34
CA LYS A 64 -2.38 11.13 -6.77
C LYS A 64 -2.90 11.96 -5.59
N VAL A 65 -3.37 11.30 -4.52
CA VAL A 65 -3.89 11.99 -3.31
C VAL A 65 -2.78 12.80 -2.62
N TYR A 66 -1.55 12.31 -2.57
CA TYR A 66 -0.42 13.07 -2.04
C TYR A 66 -0.12 14.33 -2.86
N LEU A 67 -0.11 14.22 -4.19
CA LEU A 67 0.13 15.34 -5.10
C LEU A 67 -0.98 16.40 -5.01
N GLU A 68 -2.24 15.99 -4.85
CA GLU A 68 -3.38 16.90 -4.65
C GLU A 68 -3.25 17.69 -3.34
N ARG A 69 -2.99 17.02 -2.21
CA ARG A 69 -2.78 17.70 -0.91
C ARG A 69 -1.62 18.69 -0.92
N ARG A 70 -0.55 18.37 -1.66
CA ARG A 70 0.62 19.25 -1.81
C ARG A 70 0.34 20.49 -2.67
N ARG A 71 -0.66 20.44 -3.55
CA ARG A 71 -1.08 21.59 -4.39
C ARG A 71 -1.91 22.62 -3.62
N GLU A 72 -2.54 22.21 -2.53
CA GLU A 72 -3.41 23.04 -1.68
C GLU A 72 -2.66 23.71 -0.51
N SER A 73 -1.36 23.43 -0.35
CA SER A 73 -0.45 24.05 0.64
C SER A 73 0.53 25.00 -0.04
#